data_AF-A0A645CJ08-F1
#
_entry.id   AF-A0A645CJ08-F1
#
_cell.length_a   1.000
_cell.length_b   1.000
_cell.length_c   1.000
_cell.angle_alpha   90.00
_cell.angle_beta   90.00
_cell.angle_gamma   90.00
#
_symmetry.space_group_name_H-M   'P 1'
#
loop_
_entity.id
_entity.type
_entity.pdbx_description
1 polymer ?
#
loop_
_entity_poly.entity_id
_entity_poly.type
_entity_poly.pdbx_seq_one_letter_code
_entity_poly.pdbx_strand_id
1 'polypeptide(L)'
;MDVIEPTDHINVVTICGMGGDLISKILEKGRVKDKLVGVERLILQPNNGEKKLREWLIGHQYKIIDETILEENGKIYEIIVAEKAETAETYSELEYSFGRFLLQTKNEVFRKKWLSEIDKCQYILDSMQKASNNLNEKEQQVINKINEIKEVLG
;
A
#
# COMPACT_ATOMS: atom_id res chain seq x y z
N MET A 1 -14.04 -12.50 8.61
CA MET A 1 -13.73 -13.72 7.83
C MET A 1 -14.47 -14.85 8.50
N ASP A 2 -15.74 -15.03 8.13
CA ASP A 2 -16.63 -16.05 8.71
C ASP A 2 -17.03 -17.11 7.65
N VAL A 3 -16.26 -17.22 6.57
CA VAL A 3 -16.62 -17.98 5.35
C VAL A 3 -15.57 -19.05 4.99
N ILE A 4 -14.45 -19.11 5.70
CA ILE A 4 -13.35 -20.06 5.42
C ILE A 4 -13.22 -21.00 6.62
N GLU A 5 -13.13 -22.31 6.40
CA GLU A 5 -12.76 -23.32 7.39
C GLU A 5 -11.39 -23.97 7.06
N PRO A 6 -10.61 -24.44 8.05
CA PRO A 6 -9.30 -25.06 7.80
C PRO A 6 -9.32 -26.28 6.86
N THR A 7 -10.49 -26.93 6.75
CA THR A 7 -10.72 -28.09 5.85
C THR A 7 -10.88 -27.70 4.38
N ASP A 8 -10.99 -26.42 4.06
CA ASP A 8 -11.27 -25.96 2.69
C ASP A 8 -10.01 -25.98 1.79
N HIS A 9 -8.84 -26.34 2.33
CA HIS A 9 -7.56 -26.41 1.62
C HIS A 9 -7.22 -25.15 0.80
N ILE A 10 -7.61 -23.97 1.30
CA ILE A 10 -7.35 -22.70 0.65
C ILE A 10 -5.86 -22.35 0.79
N ASN A 11 -5.15 -22.34 -0.34
CA ASN A 11 -3.75 -21.93 -0.40
C ASN A 11 -3.58 -20.47 -0.85
N VAL A 12 -4.58 -19.87 -1.50
CA VAL A 12 -4.54 -18.48 -1.97
C VAL A 12 -5.75 -17.71 -1.49
N VAL A 13 -5.51 -16.55 -0.86
CA VAL A 13 -6.56 -15.60 -0.48
C VAL A 13 -6.41 -14.33 -1.32
N THR A 14 -7.52 -13.91 -1.94
CA THR A 14 -7.58 -12.66 -2.71
C THR A 14 -8.52 -11.67 -2.05
N ILE A 15 -8.07 -10.43 -1.86
CA ILE A 15 -8.88 -9.34 -1.30
C ILE A 15 -8.71 -8.11 -2.19
N CYS A 16 -9.77 -7.75 -2.92
CA CYS A 16 -9.75 -6.64 -3.89
C CYS A 16 -10.84 -5.59 -3.59
N GLY A 17 -10.64 -4.37 -4.08
CA GLY A 17 -11.67 -3.32 -4.06
C GLY A 17 -11.91 -2.68 -2.68
N MET A 18 -11.01 -2.86 -1.72
CA MET A 18 -11.13 -2.33 -0.35
C MET A 18 -9.98 -1.37 -0.03
N GLY A 19 -10.17 -0.47 0.95
CA GLY A 19 -9.05 0.33 1.47
C GLY A 19 -8.07 -0.54 2.26
N GLY A 20 -6.77 -0.24 2.17
CA GLY A 20 -5.70 -1.04 2.76
C GLY A 20 -5.86 -1.24 4.27
N ASP A 21 -6.34 -0.23 5.00
CA ASP A 21 -6.66 -0.35 6.43
C ASP A 21 -7.74 -1.41 6.73
N LEU A 22 -8.77 -1.48 5.88
CA LEU A 22 -9.82 -2.50 6.00
C LEU A 22 -9.28 -3.89 5.64
N ILE A 23 -8.46 -3.99 4.60
CA ILE A 23 -7.79 -5.24 4.22
C ILE A 23 -6.95 -5.74 5.41
N SER A 24 -6.09 -4.91 6.00
CA SER A 24 -5.28 -5.26 7.17
C SER A 24 -6.13 -5.73 8.35
N LYS A 25 -7.27 -5.07 8.63
CA LYS A 25 -8.21 -5.50 9.68
C LYS A 25 -8.87 -6.85 9.38
N ILE A 26 -9.19 -7.13 8.12
CA ILE A 26 -9.75 -8.43 7.71
C ILE A 26 -8.72 -9.53 7.90
N LEU A 27 -7.48 -9.30 7.44
CA LEU A 27 -6.38 -10.24 7.59
C LEU A 27 -6.07 -10.49 9.07
N GLU A 28 -6.05 -9.46 9.90
CA GLU A 28 -5.81 -9.61 11.34
C GLU A 28 -6.92 -10.42 12.04
N LYS A 29 -8.19 -10.14 11.72
CA LYS A 29 -9.30 -10.96 12.22
C LYS A 29 -9.22 -12.40 11.75
N GLY A 30 -8.81 -12.64 10.51
CA GLY A 30 -8.59 -13.99 9.96
C GLY A 30 -7.47 -14.71 10.68
N ARG A 31 -6.34 -14.01 10.94
CA ARG A 31 -5.18 -14.53 11.66
C ARG A 31 -5.54 -14.95 13.08
N VAL A 32 -6.24 -14.11 13.84
CA VAL A 32 -6.65 -14.40 15.23
C VAL A 32 -7.63 -15.57 15.32
N LYS A 33 -8.39 -15.84 14.26
CA LYS A 33 -9.35 -16.96 14.17
C LYS A 33 -8.74 -18.21 13.51
N ASP A 34 -7.42 -18.27 13.34
CA ASP A 34 -6.69 -19.36 12.65
C ASP A 34 -7.18 -19.65 11.22
N LYS A 35 -7.87 -18.71 10.58
CA LYS A 35 -8.40 -18.84 9.21
C LYS A 35 -7.34 -18.64 8.12
N LEU A 36 -6.12 -18.26 8.51
CA LEU A 36 -4.97 -18.11 7.60
C LEU A 36 -4.01 -19.31 7.68
N VAL A 37 -4.32 -20.33 8.47
CA VAL A 37 -3.53 -21.57 8.51
C VAL A 37 -3.66 -22.29 7.17
N GLY A 38 -2.52 -22.62 6.55
CA GLY A 38 -2.47 -23.25 5.23
C GLY A 38 -2.56 -22.27 4.04
N VAL A 39 -2.83 -20.98 4.29
CA VAL A 39 -2.78 -19.96 3.24
C VAL A 39 -1.31 -19.64 2.95
N GLU A 40 -0.89 -19.98 1.74
CA GLU A 40 0.48 -19.78 1.25
C GLU A 40 0.65 -18.39 0.64
N ARG A 41 -0.39 -17.88 -0.03
CA ARG A 41 -0.33 -16.62 -0.81
C ARG A 41 -1.52 -15.70 -0.57
N LEU A 42 -1.20 -14.41 -0.44
CA LEU A 42 -2.14 -13.30 -0.41
C LEU A 42 -1.99 -12.49 -1.70
N ILE A 43 -3.10 -12.26 -2.41
CA ILE A 43 -3.16 -11.35 -3.56
C ILE A 43 -4.10 -10.21 -3.18
N LEU A 44 -3.53 -9.02 -2.97
CA LEU A 44 -4.23 -7.92 -2.34
C LEU A 44 -4.27 -6.73 -3.29
N GLN A 45 -5.46 -6.20 -3.53
CA GLN A 45 -5.66 -5.00 -4.34
C GLN A 45 -6.32 -3.93 -3.45
N PRO A 46 -5.52 -3.12 -2.74
CA PRO A 46 -6.02 -1.95 -2.04
C PRO A 46 -6.41 -0.83 -3.01
N ASN A 47 -7.51 -0.13 -2.74
CA ASN A 47 -7.90 1.09 -3.46
C ASN A 47 -7.19 2.36 -2.94
N ASN A 48 -6.66 2.30 -1.72
CA ASN A 48 -5.88 3.32 -1.04
C ASN A 48 -5.18 2.69 0.18
N GLY A 49 -4.32 3.43 0.89
CA GLY A 49 -3.74 2.98 2.14
C GLY A 49 -2.75 1.82 1.97
N GLU A 50 -2.08 1.77 0.82
CA GLU A 50 -1.12 0.75 0.42
C GLU A 50 0.05 0.68 1.40
N LYS A 51 0.56 1.84 1.86
CA LYS A 51 1.60 1.93 2.90
C LYS A 51 1.23 1.12 4.15
N LYS A 52 0.04 1.35 4.71
CA LYS A 52 -0.45 0.64 5.90
C LYS A 52 -0.59 -0.85 5.67
N LEU A 53 -0.98 -1.25 4.46
CA LEU A 53 -1.08 -2.66 4.12
C LEU A 53 0.30 -3.31 4.07
N ARG A 54 1.30 -2.66 3.47
CA ARG A 54 2.70 -3.13 3.49
C ARG A 54 3.23 -3.23 4.92
N GLU A 55 3.06 -2.19 5.73
CA GLU A 55 3.44 -2.21 7.16
C GLU A 55 2.82 -3.39 7.90
N TRP A 56 1.53 -3.66 7.68
CA TRP A 56 0.86 -4.81 8.29
C TRP A 56 1.47 -6.13 7.82
N LEU A 57 1.68 -6.32 6.52
CA LEU A 57 2.26 -7.55 5.98
C LEU A 57 3.63 -7.84 6.59
N ILE A 58 4.54 -6.86 6.53
CA ILE A 58 5.90 -7.02 7.05
C ILE A 58 5.90 -7.23 8.57
N GLY A 59 5.08 -6.47 9.31
CA GLY A 59 4.91 -6.62 10.76
C GLY A 59 4.30 -7.96 11.20
N HIS A 60 3.66 -8.69 10.30
CA HIS A 60 3.03 -10.00 10.57
C HIS A 60 3.73 -11.16 9.85
N GLN A 61 5.04 -11.00 9.58
CA GLN A 61 5.91 -12.03 9.02
C GLN A 61 5.44 -12.52 7.63
N TYR A 62 5.00 -11.59 6.81
CA TYR A 62 4.86 -11.79 5.37
C TYR A 62 6.00 -11.10 4.63
N LYS A 63 6.35 -11.64 3.47
CA LYS A 63 7.20 -11.01 2.48
C LYS A 63 6.36 -10.66 1.27
N ILE A 64 6.52 -9.46 0.74
CA ILE A 64 5.96 -9.12 -0.57
C ILE A 64 6.91 -9.76 -1.59
N ILE A 65 6.36 -10.55 -2.50
CA ILE A 65 7.10 -11.27 -3.54
C ILE A 65 6.95 -10.64 -4.92
N ASP A 66 5.90 -9.85 -5.12
CA ASP A 66 5.66 -9.11 -6.35
C ASP A 66 4.70 -7.95 -6.11
N GLU A 67 4.84 -6.89 -6.89
CA GLU A 67 3.88 -5.80 -6.96
C GLU A 67 3.69 -5.34 -8.40
N THR A 68 2.42 -5.17 -8.80
CA THR A 68 2.07 -4.66 -10.11
C THR A 68 1.24 -3.40 -9.96
N ILE A 69 1.54 -2.39 -10.79
CA ILE A 69 0.71 -1.20 -10.93
C ILE A 69 0.21 -1.07 -12.36
N LEU A 70 -1.10 -0.89 -12.50
CA LEU A 70 -1.79 -0.81 -13.79
C LEU A 70 -2.89 0.25 -13.77
N GLU A 71 -3.29 0.70 -14.95
CA GLU A 71 -4.42 1.60 -15.15
C GLU A 71 -5.52 0.91 -15.94
N GLU A 72 -6.75 0.96 -15.44
CA GLU A 72 -7.94 0.44 -16.11
C GLU A 72 -9.08 1.45 -15.95
N ASN A 73 -9.76 1.80 -17.05
CA ASN A 73 -10.87 2.76 -17.09
C ASN A 73 -10.54 4.11 -16.38
N GLY A 74 -9.31 4.60 -16.55
CA GLY A 74 -8.83 5.85 -15.94
C GLY A 74 -8.54 5.76 -14.44
N LYS A 75 -8.59 4.57 -13.85
CA LYS A 75 -8.28 4.31 -12.44
C LYS A 75 -6.98 3.53 -12.33
N ILE A 76 -6.14 3.92 -11.37
CA ILE A 76 -4.85 3.26 -11.11
C ILE A 76 -5.00 2.30 -9.94
N TYR A 77 -4.48 1.10 -10.11
CA TYR A 77 -4.55 0.01 -9.14
C TYR A 77 -3.15 -0.52 -8.83
N GLU A 78 -2.89 -0.75 -7.55
CA GLU A 78 -1.73 -1.54 -7.10
C GLU A 78 -2.21 -2.93 -6.67
N ILE A 79 -1.50 -3.95 -7.12
CA ILE A 79 -1.65 -5.34 -6.70
C ILE A 79 -0.39 -5.70 -5.92
N ILE A 80 -0.57 -6.19 -4.70
CA ILE A 80 0.49 -6.63 -3.79
C ILE A 80 0.34 -8.14 -3.60
N VAL A 81 1.38 -8.89 -3.96
CA VAL A 81 1.42 -10.34 -3.76
C VAL A 81 2.36 -10.62 -2.60
N ALA A 82 1.85 -11.30 -1.58
CA ALA A 82 2.61 -11.60 -0.38
C ALA A 82 2.49 -13.06 0.05
N GLU A 83 3.54 -13.59 0.65
CA GLU A 83 3.63 -14.96 1.17
C GLU A 83 4.21 -14.94 2.57
N LYS A 84 4.09 -16.06 3.29
CA LYS A 84 4.76 -16.20 4.58
C LYS A 84 6.28 -16.09 4.41
N ALA A 85 6.88 -15.29 5.29
CA ALA A 85 8.32 -15.12 5.30
C ALA A 85 8.97 -16.11 6.27
N GLU A 86 10.02 -16.78 5.83
CA GLU A 86 10.84 -17.65 6.71
C GLU A 86 11.57 -16.80 7.75
N THR A 87 12.02 -15.60 7.35
CA THR A 87 12.69 -14.62 8.21
C THR A 87 11.98 -13.28 8.16
N ALA A 88 12.19 -12.44 9.17
CA ALA A 88 11.68 -11.08 9.16
C ALA A 88 12.27 -10.28 7.98
N GLU A 89 11.41 -9.55 7.27
CA GLU A 89 11.80 -8.65 6.20
C GLU A 89 12.07 -7.25 6.76
N THR A 90 13.09 -6.57 6.22
CA THR A 90 13.39 -5.16 6.54
C THR A 90 12.95 -4.30 5.37
N TYR A 91 12.18 -3.25 5.65
CA TYR A 91 11.70 -2.28 4.66
C TYR A 91 12.10 -0.88 5.09
N SER A 92 12.53 -0.08 4.12
CA SER A 92 12.70 1.36 4.22
C SER A 92 11.35 2.09 4.14
N GLU A 93 11.30 3.34 4.60
CA GLU A 93 10.11 4.20 4.47
C GLU A 93 9.68 4.39 3.01
N LEU A 94 10.64 4.39 2.07
CA LEU A 94 10.34 4.46 0.65
C LEU A 94 9.68 3.17 0.16
N GLU A 95 10.18 1.99 0.53
CA GLU A 95 9.56 0.72 0.13
C GLU A 95 8.15 0.57 0.70
N TYR A 96 7.91 1.01 1.94
CA TYR A 96 6.56 1.06 2.49
C TYR A 96 5.65 2.01 1.70
N SER A 97 6.14 3.21 1.38
CA SER A 97 5.33 4.24 0.76
C SER A 97 5.04 4.00 -0.72
N PHE A 98 6.04 3.50 -1.45
CA PHE A 98 6.03 3.43 -2.91
C PHE A 98 6.02 2.01 -3.46
N GLY A 99 6.26 0.98 -2.63
CA GLY A 99 6.36 -0.41 -3.05
C GLY A 99 7.77 -0.78 -3.49
N ARG A 100 8.34 -1.82 -2.88
CA ARG A 100 9.68 -2.34 -3.18
C ARG A 100 9.85 -2.70 -4.65
N PHE A 101 8.87 -3.37 -5.26
CA PHE A 101 8.96 -3.82 -6.64
C PHE A 101 8.56 -2.71 -7.62
N LEU A 102 7.61 -1.86 -7.21
CA LEU A 102 7.21 -0.69 -7.99
C LEU A 102 8.34 0.36 -8.09
N LEU A 103 9.15 0.51 -7.03
CA LEU A 103 10.34 1.36 -7.02
C LEU A 103 11.45 0.87 -7.96
N GLN A 104 11.49 -0.41 -8.29
CA GLN A 104 12.47 -0.97 -9.22
C GLN A 104 12.01 -0.78 -10.67
N THR A 105 10.72 -0.98 -10.93
CA THR A 105 10.15 -0.90 -12.29
C THR A 105 9.86 0.53 -12.72
N LYS A 106 9.32 1.36 -11.81
CA LYS A 106 8.91 2.77 -12.04
C LYS A 106 8.25 2.99 -13.40
N ASN A 107 7.31 2.12 -13.77
CA ASN A 107 6.64 2.18 -15.08
C ASN A 107 5.86 3.50 -15.30
N GLU A 108 5.34 3.70 -16.50
CA GLU A 108 4.60 4.94 -16.83
C GLU A 108 3.39 5.18 -15.91
N VAL A 109 2.70 4.11 -15.51
CA VAL A 109 1.55 4.18 -14.60
C VAL A 109 1.98 4.60 -13.19
N PHE A 110 3.12 4.11 -12.71
CA PHE A 110 3.75 4.55 -11.45
C PHE A 110 4.06 6.04 -11.49
N ARG A 111 4.73 6.51 -12.54
CA ARG A 111 5.04 7.93 -12.71
C ARG A 111 3.76 8.76 -12.74
N LYS A 112 2.74 8.31 -13.50
CA LYS A 112 1.44 8.98 -13.59
C LYS A 112 0.73 9.07 -12.25
N LYS A 113 0.69 7.99 -11.46
CA LYS A 113 0.12 7.99 -10.09
C LYS A 113 0.74 9.07 -9.24
N TRP A 114 2.07 9.07 -9.17
CA TRP A 114 2.82 9.91 -8.25
C TRP A 114 2.92 11.37 -8.69
N LEU A 115 2.91 11.65 -10.00
CA LEU A 115 2.72 13.01 -10.51
C LEU A 115 1.33 13.55 -10.15
N SER A 116 0.27 12.74 -10.33
CA SER A 116 -1.07 13.13 -9.90
C SER A 116 -1.16 13.37 -8.39
N GLU A 117 -0.39 12.62 -7.59
CA GLU A 117 -0.33 12.83 -6.14
C GLU A 117 0.39 14.14 -5.78
N ILE A 118 1.46 14.51 -6.51
CA ILE A 118 2.10 15.83 -6.38
C ILE A 118 1.07 16.95 -6.65
N ASP A 119 0.29 16.83 -7.73
CA ASP A 119 -0.72 17.85 -8.08
C ASP A 119 -1.78 18.01 -6.99
N LYS A 120 -2.25 16.89 -6.41
CA LYS A 120 -3.18 16.92 -5.26
C LYS A 120 -2.56 17.57 -4.03
N CYS A 121 -1.31 17.23 -3.70
CA CYS A 121 -0.59 17.83 -2.59
C CYS A 121 -0.41 19.34 -2.79
N GLN A 122 -0.09 19.79 -4.01
CA GLN A 122 0.04 21.21 -4.32
C GLN A 122 -1.30 21.94 -4.16
N TYR A 123 -2.40 21.34 -4.64
CA TYR A 123 -3.74 21.91 -4.46
C TYR A 123 -4.12 22.06 -2.97
N ILE A 124 -3.79 21.08 -2.14
CA ILE A 124 -4.00 21.13 -0.69
C ILE A 124 -3.16 22.26 -0.09
N LEU A 125 -1.89 22.38 -0.46
CA LEU A 125 -0.97 23.40 0.04
C LEU A 125 -1.48 24.82 -0.30
N ASP A 126 -1.89 25.05 -1.54
CA ASP A 126 -2.44 26.34 -2.00
C ASP A 126 -3.73 26.69 -1.24
N SER A 127 -4.53 25.68 -0.87
CA SER A 127 -5.76 25.86 -0.09
C SER A 127 -5.47 26.20 1.36
N MET A 128 -4.43 25.60 1.95
CA MET A 128 -3.98 25.88 3.33
C MET A 128 -3.42 27.29 3.47
N GLN A 129 -2.57 27.72 2.53
CA GLN A 129 -1.96 29.06 2.53
C GLN A 129 -3.00 30.19 2.45
N LYS A 130 -4.14 29.96 1.77
CA LYS A 130 -5.25 30.91 1.74
C LYS A 130 -5.99 31.04 3.09
N ALA A 131 -5.88 30.05 3.97
CA ALA A 131 -6.57 30.00 5.24
C ALA A 131 -5.72 30.52 6.43
N SER A 132 -4.38 30.53 6.33
CA SER A 132 -3.48 31.10 7.35
C SER A 132 -2.06 31.32 6.80
N ASN A 133 -1.35 32.35 7.28
CA ASN A 133 0.03 32.67 6.90
C ASN A 133 1.11 31.98 7.77
N ASN A 134 0.71 31.12 8.72
CA ASN A 134 1.66 30.38 9.55
C ASN A 134 1.84 28.96 9.00
N LEU A 135 3.09 28.63 8.65
CA LEU A 135 3.55 27.27 8.37
C LEU A 135 3.26 26.38 9.59
N ASN A 136 2.10 25.73 9.56
CA ASN A 136 1.73 24.74 10.55
C ASN A 136 2.38 23.39 10.18
N GLU A 137 2.59 22.51 11.15
CA GLU A 137 3.25 21.22 10.95
C GLU A 137 2.66 20.39 9.80
N LYS A 138 1.36 20.55 9.49
CA LYS A 138 0.70 19.84 8.38
C LYS A 138 1.19 20.32 7.01
N GLU A 139 1.45 21.61 6.83
CA GLU A 139 2.02 22.13 5.58
C GLU A 139 3.40 21.55 5.32
N GLN A 140 4.23 21.48 6.37
CA GLN A 140 5.57 20.88 6.26
C GLN A 140 5.49 19.39 5.91
N GLN A 141 4.52 18.65 6.46
CA GLN A 141 4.28 17.25 6.08
C GLN A 141 3.91 17.10 4.60
N VAL A 142 3.06 17.99 4.06
CA VAL A 142 2.71 17.99 2.64
C VAL A 142 3.93 18.31 1.76
N ILE A 143 4.73 19.32 2.14
CA ILE A 143 5.96 19.68 1.42
C ILE A 143 6.97 18.52 1.41
N ASN A 144 7.19 17.89 2.57
CA ASN A 144 8.07 16.73 2.68
C ASN A 144 7.59 15.60 1.77
N LYS A 145 6.27 15.35 1.72
CA LYS A 145 5.72 14.31 0.86
C LYS A 145 5.96 14.62 -0.63
N ILE A 146 5.79 15.86 -1.06
CA ILE A 146 6.09 16.28 -2.44
C ILE A 146 7.57 16.03 -2.76
N ASN A 147 8.47 16.36 -1.83
CA ASN A 147 9.91 16.18 -2.04
C ASN A 147 10.31 14.71 -2.12
N GLU A 148 9.77 13.84 -1.25
CA GLU A 148 9.97 12.39 -1.34
C GLU A 148 9.51 11.85 -2.70
N ILE A 149 8.34 12.27 -3.17
CA ILE A 149 7.83 11.82 -4.47
C ILE A 149 8.76 12.30 -5.59
N LYS A 150 9.22 13.55 -5.57
CA LYS A 150 10.16 14.09 -6.57
C LYS A 150 11.49 13.34 -6.57
N GLU A 151 12.03 13.00 -5.41
CA GLU A 151 13.26 12.21 -5.28
C GLU A 151 13.08 10.81 -5.88
N VAL A 152 11.94 10.17 -5.64
CA VAL A 152 11.63 8.86 -6.21
C VAL A 152 11.43 8.91 -7.74
N LEU A 153 10.91 10.02 -8.28
CA LEU A 153 10.64 10.19 -9.71
C LEU A 153 11.81 10.76 -10.52
N GLY A 154 12.78 11.40 -9.85
CA GLY A 154 14.04 11.88 -10.42
C GLY A 154 14.90 10.74 -10.94
#